data_AF-A0A6L8I3A7-F1
#
_entry.id   AF-A0A6L8I3A7-F1
#
_cell.length_a   1.000
_cell.length_b   1.000
_cell.length_c   1.000
_cell.angle_alpha   90.00
_cell.angle_beta   90.00
_cell.angle_gamma   90.00
#
_symmetry.space_group_name_H-M   'P 1'
#
loop_
_entity.id
_entity.type
_entity.pdbx_description
1 polymer ?
#
loop_
_entity_poly.entity_id
_entity_poly.type
_entity_poly.pdbx_seq_one_letter_code
_entity_poly.pdbx_strand_id
1 'polypeptide(L)' 'MANNPLTPGIAAGRHSPEVLDRNFADLHPSLDRHEALVAADRCYFCHDAPCVTACPTTI' A
#
# COMPACT_ATOMS: atom_id res chain seq x y z
N MET A 1 28.29 -20.20 -6.74
CA MET A 1 26.97 -20.34 -7.39
C MET A 1 26.08 -19.24 -6.86
N ALA A 2 25.47 -18.42 -7.72
CA ALA A 2 24.52 -17.41 -7.26
C ALA A 2 23.22 -18.09 -6.82
N ASN A 3 22.65 -17.65 -5.70
CA ASN A 3 21.33 -18.10 -5.26
C ASN A 3 20.26 -17.59 -6.24
N ASN A 4 19.13 -18.29 -6.30
CA ASN A 4 18.00 -17.91 -7.12
C ASN A 4 16.72 -17.91 -6.26
N PRO A 5 15.57 -17.48 -6.81
CA PRO A 5 14.33 -17.41 -6.04
C PRO A 5 13.88 -18.74 -5.44
N LEU A 6 14.23 -19.87 -6.08
CA LEU A 6 13.82 -21.22 -5.70
C LEU A 6 14.87 -21.98 -4.86
N THR A 7 15.97 -21.35 -4.45
CA THR A 7 16.99 -22.00 -3.60
C THR A 7 16.35 -22.48 -2.27
N PRO A 8 16.48 -23.75 -1.85
CA PRO A 8 15.91 -24.18 -0.57
C PRO A 8 16.55 -23.50 0.67
N GLY A 9 15.84 -23.46 1.80
CA GLY A 9 16.37 -22.94 3.08
C GLY A 9 16.45 -21.41 3.21
N ILE A 10 17.20 -20.89 4.18
CA ILE A 10 17.45 -19.45 4.34
C ILE A 10 18.73 -19.10 3.58
N ALA A 11 18.62 -18.21 2.59
CA ALA A 11 19.74 -17.81 1.74
C ALA A 11 19.62 -16.34 1.35
N ALA A 12 20.73 -15.61 1.39
CA ALA A 12 20.81 -14.21 0.96
C ALA A 12 20.96 -14.11 -0.58
N GLY A 13 20.63 -12.95 -1.14
CA GLY A 13 20.87 -12.66 -2.57
C GLY A 13 20.03 -13.50 -3.54
N ARG A 14 18.79 -13.82 -3.18
CA ARG A 14 17.84 -14.57 -4.04
C ARG A 14 17.34 -13.77 -5.24
N HIS A 15 17.30 -12.47 -5.07
CA HIS A 15 16.94 -11.48 -6.06
C HIS A 15 18.01 -10.39 -6.07
N SER A 16 18.20 -9.75 -7.22
CA SER A 16 19.02 -8.56 -7.29
C SER A 16 18.32 -7.40 -6.56
N PRO A 17 19.08 -6.40 -6.08
CA PRO A 17 18.50 -5.21 -5.45
C PRO A 17 17.41 -4.56 -6.33
N GLU A 18 17.61 -4.49 -7.64
CA GLU A 18 16.68 -3.84 -8.57
C GLU A 18 15.35 -4.59 -8.70
N VAL A 19 15.35 -5.91 -8.51
CA VAL A 19 14.11 -6.70 -8.48
C VAL A 19 13.37 -6.47 -7.18
N LEU A 20 14.08 -6.37 -6.06
CA LEU A 20 13.47 -6.07 -4.76
C LEU A 20 12.86 -4.67 -4.79
N ASP A 21 13.57 -3.66 -5.28
CA ASP A 21 13.06 -2.29 -5.37
C ASP A 21 11.75 -2.20 -6.16
N ARG A 22 11.63 -2.95 -7.27
CA ARG A 22 10.38 -3.02 -8.04
C ARG A 22 9.26 -3.76 -7.33
N ASN A 23 9.57 -4.88 -6.67
CA ASN A 23 8.56 -5.72 -6.04
C ASN A 23 8.00 -5.11 -4.74
N PHE A 24 8.79 -4.29 -4.07
CA PHE A 24 8.42 -3.60 -2.84
C PHE A 24 8.03 -2.13 -3.06
N ALA A 25 7.90 -1.71 -4.32
CA ALA A 25 7.27 -0.45 -4.65
C ALA A 25 5.76 -0.49 -4.34
N ASP A 26 5.16 0.68 -4.15
CA ASP A 26 3.72 0.78 -3.97
C ASP A 26 2.98 0.12 -5.14
N LEU A 27 2.05 -0.79 -4.81
CA LEU A 27 1.24 -1.48 -5.82
C LEU A 27 0.30 -0.52 -6.55
N HIS A 28 -0.20 0.50 -5.84
CA HIS A 28 -1.12 1.50 -6.36
C HIS A 28 -0.50 2.89 -6.24
N PRO A 29 -0.57 3.71 -7.29
CA PRO A 29 -0.17 5.10 -7.19
C PRO A 29 -1.09 5.85 -6.20
N SER A 30 -0.56 6.91 -5.60
CA SER A 30 -1.40 7.88 -4.89
C SER A 30 -2.39 8.54 -5.85
N LEU A 31 -3.58 8.88 -5.35
CA LEU A 31 -4.54 9.66 -6.12
C LEU A 31 -3.93 11.00 -6.53
N ASP A 32 -4.21 11.44 -7.75
CA ASP A 32 -3.89 12.80 -8.15
C ASP A 32 -4.81 13.82 -7.44
N ARG A 33 -4.50 15.11 -7.60
CA ARG A 33 -5.27 16.18 -6.94
C ARG A 33 -6.75 16.16 -7.31
N HIS A 34 -7.10 15.90 -8.57
CA HIS A 34 -8.48 15.89 -9.01
C HIS A 34 -9.20 14.65 -8.49
N GLU A 35 -8.59 13.48 -8.60
CA GLU A 35 -9.13 12.21 -8.09
C GLU A 35 -9.39 12.27 -6.59
N ALA A 36 -8.46 12.84 -5.81
CA ALA A 36 -8.62 13.03 -4.38
C ALA A 36 -9.81 13.94 -4.04
N LEU A 37 -10.00 15.03 -4.79
CA LEU A 37 -11.14 15.93 -4.61
C LEU A 37 -12.47 15.25 -4.96
N VAL A 38 -12.52 14.51 -6.08
CA VAL A 38 -13.71 13.74 -6.48
C VAL A 38 -14.06 12.68 -5.43
N ALA A 39 -13.07 12.00 -4.86
CA ALA A 39 -13.29 11.02 -3.80
C ALA A 39 -13.81 11.69 -2.51
N ALA A 40 -13.26 12.85 -2.14
CA ALA A 40 -13.68 13.59 -0.95
C ALA A 40 -15.11 14.15 -1.06
N ASP A 41 -15.52 14.60 -2.25
CA ASP A 41 -16.85 15.17 -2.51
C ASP A 41 -17.98 14.14 -2.33
N ARG A 42 -17.66 12.84 -2.35
CA ARG A 42 -18.62 11.75 -2.10
C ARG A 42 -18.96 11.55 -0.63
N CYS A 43 -18.31 12.27 0.29
CA CYS A 43 -18.64 12.26 1.71
C CYS A 43 -20.01 12.90 1.94
N TYR A 44 -20.89 12.24 2.71
CA TYR A 44 -22.21 12.80 3.04
C TYR A 44 -22.21 13.74 4.26
N PHE A 45 -21.05 13.98 4.88
CA PHE A 45 -20.94 14.83 6.07
C PHE A 45 -21.92 14.45 7.19
N CYS A 46 -22.02 13.15 7.47
CA CYS A 46 -22.94 12.60 8.47
C CYS A 46 -22.67 13.16 9.87
N HIS A 47 -23.73 13.48 10.61
CA HIS A 47 -23.65 13.68 12.06
C HIS A 47 -23.41 12.33 12.75
N ASP A 48 -22.59 12.31 13.82
CA ASP A 48 -22.18 11.09 14.53
C ASP A 48 -21.76 9.96 13.59
N ALA A 49 -20.83 10.29 12.67
CA ALA A 49 -20.53 9.45 11.54
C ALA A 49 -20.04 8.05 11.97
N PRO A 50 -20.63 6.97 11.42
CA PRO A 50 -20.25 5.61 11.80
C PRO A 50 -18.80 5.26 11.42
N CYS A 51 -18.24 5.94 10.42
CA CYS A 51 -16.84 5.78 10.05
C CYS A 51 -15.87 6.22 11.17
N VAL A 52 -16.25 7.21 11.98
CA VAL A 52 -15.45 7.65 13.14
C VAL A 52 -15.54 6.62 14.26
N THR A 53 -16.74 6.17 14.63
CA THR A 53 -16.94 5.15 15.68
C THR A 53 -16.27 3.81 15.36
N ALA A 54 -16.23 3.43 14.08
CA ALA A 54 -15.59 2.19 13.64
C ALA A 54 -14.05 2.27 13.66
N CYS A 55 -13.48 3.48 13.62
CA CYS A 55 -12.03 3.63 13.60
C CYS A 55 -11.44 3.46 15.01
N PRO A 56 -10.54 2.49 15.25
CA PRO A 56 -10.00 2.22 16.60
C PRO A 56 -9.24 3.39 17.22
N THR A 57 -8.72 4.31 16.40
CA THR A 57 -7.93 5.45 16.85
C THR A 57 -8.71 6.76 16.87
N THR A 58 -9.97 6.77 16.43
CA THR A 58 -10.81 8.00 16.32
C THR A 58 -10.09 9.11 15.53
N ILE A 59 -10.13 9.01 14.19
CA ILE A 59 -9.51 9.99 13.28
C ILE A 59 -10.05 11.41 13.42
#